data_AF-A0A938SAK0-F1
#
_entry.id   AF-A0A938SAK0-F1
#
_cell.length_a   1.000
_cell.length_b   1.000
_cell.length_c   1.000
_cell.angle_alpha   90.00
_cell.angle_beta   90.00
_cell.angle_gamma   90.00
#
_symmetry.space_group_name_H-M   'P 1'
#
loop_
_entity.id
_entity.type
_entity.pdbx_description
1 polymer ?
#
loop_
_entity_poly.entity_id
_entity_poly.type
_entity_poly.pdbx_seq_one_letter_code
_entity_poly.pdbx_strand_id
1 'polypeptide(L)'
;MTYVVGIDGGGTKTEAAVADVTGRILGAGAAGPSNHLSVGLEAAVGSIREAVRAATAAAGLSEVVCEVLCAGLAGVGRESDRMAMRPAIERLGLSR
;
A
#
# COMPACT_ATOMS: atom_id res chain seq x y z
N MET A 1 -10.47 15.79 -5.89
CA MET A 1 -9.07 15.89 -5.45
C MET A 1 -8.36 14.66 -5.97
N THR A 2 -7.22 14.82 -6.63
CA THR A 2 -6.39 13.67 -7.05
C THR A 2 -5.44 13.31 -5.93
N TYR A 3 -5.37 12.02 -5.61
CA TYR A 3 -4.48 11.47 -4.60
C TYR A 3 -3.43 10.55 -5.23
N VAL A 4 -2.28 10.46 -4.57
CA VAL A 4 -1.24 9.46 -4.83
C VAL A 4 -1.03 8.67 -3.55
N VAL A 5 -0.83 7.36 -3.67
CA VAL A 5 -0.52 6.48 -2.53
C VAL A 5 0.85 5.87 -2.72
N GLY A 6 1.72 6.04 -1.73
CA GLY A 6 3.00 5.35 -1.64
C GLY A 6 2.95 4.28 -0.56
N ILE A 7 3.53 3.11 -0.82
CA ILE A 7 3.66 1.99 0.12
C ILE A 7 5.13 1.55 0.15
N ASP A 8 5.68 1.38 1.35
CA ASP A 8 6.97 0.75 1.62
C ASP A 8 6.77 -0.43 2.58
N GLY A 9 7.07 -1.64 2.12
CA GLY A 9 6.70 -2.87 2.79
C GLY A 9 7.83 -3.89 2.87
N GLY A 10 8.10 -4.39 4.07
CA GLY A 10 9.21 -5.29 4.33
C GLY A 10 8.88 -6.46 5.26
N GLY A 11 9.93 -7.05 5.84
CA GLY A 11 9.81 -8.20 6.75
C GLY A 11 9.33 -7.85 8.16
N THR A 12 9.32 -6.56 8.55
CA THR A 12 8.96 -6.13 9.91
C THR A 12 7.69 -5.29 9.97
N LYS A 13 7.52 -4.37 9.00
CA LYS A 13 6.36 -3.47 8.93
C LYS A 13 6.04 -3.11 7.48
N THR A 14 4.88 -2.48 7.31
CA THR A 14 4.45 -1.81 6.09
C THR A 14 4.05 -0.40 6.43
N GLU A 15 4.52 0.57 5.67
CA GLU A 15 4.20 1.98 5.79
C GLU A 15 3.49 2.45 4.53
N ALA A 16 2.49 3.32 4.70
CA ALA A 16 1.77 3.93 3.59
C ALA A 16 1.60 5.43 3.82
N ALA A 17 1.58 6.19 2.74
CA ALA A 17 1.31 7.62 2.76
C ALA A 17 0.31 8.01 1.67
N VAL A 18 -0.65 8.84 2.03
CA VAL A 18 -1.57 9.51 1.09
C VAL A 18 -1.03 10.91 0.84
N ALA A 19 -0.85 11.27 -0.41
CA ALA A 19 -0.37 12.58 -0.83
C ALA A 19 -1.30 13.21 -1.87
N ASP A 20 -1.24 14.54 -1.99
CA ASP A 20 -1.77 15.22 -3.18
C ASP A 20 -0.75 15.19 -4.34
N VAL A 21 -1.17 15.68 -5.51
CA VAL A 21 -0.34 15.72 -6.73
C VAL A 21 0.87 16.66 -6.64
N THR A 22 0.94 17.52 -5.62
CA THR A 22 2.11 18.37 -5.37
C THR A 22 3.18 17.65 -4.54
N GLY A 23 2.89 16.42 -4.10
CA GLY A 23 3.74 15.62 -3.23
C GLY A 23 3.57 15.95 -1.74
N ARG A 24 2.59 16.77 -1.37
CA ARG A 24 2.31 17.04 0.04
C ARG A 24 1.64 15.83 0.67
N ILE A 25 2.26 15.28 1.71
CA ILE A 25 1.68 14.21 2.50
C ILE A 25 0.49 14.75 3.30
N LEU A 26 -0.67 14.13 3.10
CA LEU A 26 -1.92 14.43 3.80
C LEU A 26 -2.08 13.53 5.03
N GLY A 27 -1.62 12.29 4.95
CA GLY A 27 -1.65 11.33 6.05
C GLY A 27 -0.69 10.17 5.83
N ALA A 28 -0.26 9.55 6.92
CA ALA A 28 0.62 8.40 6.92
C ALA A 28 0.13 7.35 7.92
N GLY A 29 0.43 6.08 7.64
CA GLY A 29 -0.02 4.94 8.44
C GLY A 29 0.95 3.77 8.33
N ALA A 30 0.89 2.89 9.32
CA ALA A 30 1.73 1.69 9.36
C ALA A 30 0.93 0.48 9.84
N ALA A 31 1.39 -0.71 9.44
CA ALA A 31 0.83 -2.00 9.84
C ALA A 31 1.91 -3.08 9.89
N GLY A 32 1.49 -4.34 9.99
CA GLY A 32 2.36 -5.52 9.99
C GLY A 32 3.21 -5.69 8.73
N PRO A 33 4.01 -6.77 8.66
CA PRO A 33 4.92 -7.04 7.55
C PRO A 33 4.17 -7.37 6.24
N SER A 34 4.77 -7.04 5.10
CA SER A 34 4.21 -7.31 3.76
C SER A 34 5.17 -8.00 2.79
N ASN A 35 6.28 -8.55 3.29
CA ASN A 35 7.04 -9.52 2.52
C ASN A 35 6.24 -10.83 2.37
N HIS A 36 5.59 -11.03 1.21
CA HIS A 36 4.72 -12.19 0.96
C HIS A 36 5.47 -13.53 1.02
N LEU A 37 6.77 -13.54 0.78
CA LEU A 37 7.61 -14.74 0.92
C LEU A 37 7.77 -15.18 2.39
N SER A 38 7.59 -14.25 3.33
CA SER A 38 7.73 -14.53 4.77
C SER A 38 6.39 -14.79 5.45
N VAL A 39 5.34 -14.05 5.08
CA VAL A 39 4.04 -14.10 5.78
C VAL A 39 2.89 -14.64 4.94
N GLY A 40 3.15 -14.96 3.67
CA GLY A 40 2.11 -15.35 2.72
C GLY A 40 1.40 -14.15 2.10
N LEU A 41 0.76 -14.38 0.95
CA LEU A 41 0.11 -13.35 0.13
C LEU A 41 -1.02 -12.63 0.88
N GLU A 42 -1.92 -13.38 1.51
CA GLU A 42 -3.09 -12.82 2.20
C GLU A 42 -2.70 -11.91 3.37
N ALA A 43 -1.74 -12.33 4.20
CA ALA A 43 -1.28 -11.51 5.33
C ALA A 43 -0.55 -10.26 4.86
N ALA A 44 0.25 -10.36 3.79
CA ALA A 44 0.95 -9.21 3.21
C ALA A 44 -0.04 -8.17 2.65
N VAL A 45 -1.03 -8.61 1.88
CA VAL A 45 -2.09 -7.75 1.33
C VAL A 45 -2.96 -7.16 2.44
N GLY A 46 -3.23 -7.93 3.48
CA GLY A 46 -3.91 -7.45 4.69
C GLY A 46 -3.17 -6.28 5.34
N SER A 47 -1.86 -6.41 5.52
CA SER A 47 -1.00 -5.36 6.10
C SER A 47 -0.94 -4.12 5.21
N ILE A 48 -0.86 -4.28 3.89
CA ILE A 48 -0.94 -3.16 2.94
C ILE A 48 -2.27 -2.41 3.09
N ARG A 49 -3.38 -3.13 3.10
CA ARG A 49 -4.72 -2.54 3.26
C ARG A 49 -4.86 -1.78 4.58
N GLU A 50 -4.34 -2.34 5.67
CA GLU A 50 -4.39 -1.72 6.99
C GLU A 50 -3.53 -0.44 7.05
N ALA A 51 -2.31 -0.48 6.52
CA ALA A 51 -1.43 0.69 6.45
C ALA A 51 -2.08 1.82 5.64
N VAL A 52 -2.67 1.51 4.48
CA VAL A 52 -3.37 2.50 3.65
C VAL A 52 -4.63 3.05 4.36
N ARG A 53 -5.40 2.21 5.06
CA ARG A 53 -6.54 2.68 5.88
C ARG A 53 -6.09 3.62 6.98
N ALA A 54 -5.00 3.31 7.69
CA ALA A 54 -4.44 4.18 8.71
C ALA A 54 -3.98 5.53 8.12
N ALA A 55 -3.31 5.52 6.96
CA ALA A 55 -2.90 6.74 6.27
C ALA A 55 -4.09 7.58 5.80
N THR A 56 -5.16 6.92 5.33
CA THR A 56 -6.41 7.55 4.89
C THR A 56 -7.11 8.24 6.07
N ALA A 57 -7.22 7.55 7.20
CA ALA A 57 -7.79 8.13 8.43
C ALA A 57 -6.96 9.31 8.95
N ALA A 58 -5.63 9.20 8.93
CA ALA A 58 -4.73 10.28 9.31
C ALA A 58 -4.85 11.52 8.39
N ALA A 59 -5.23 11.31 7.12
CA ALA A 59 -5.53 12.38 6.17
C ALA A 59 -6.93 13.02 6.37
N GLY A 60 -7.71 12.56 7.36
CA GLY A 60 -9.08 13.04 7.58
C GLY A 60 -10.07 12.57 6.50
N LEU A 61 -9.74 11.51 5.77
CA LEU A 61 -10.56 10.94 4.71
C LEU A 61 -11.28 9.69 5.22
N SER A 62 -12.50 9.45 4.75
CA SER A 62 -13.22 8.18 5.00
C SER A 62 -12.71 7.06 4.10
N GLU A 63 -12.37 7.40 2.86
CA GLU A 63 -11.86 6.49 1.83
C GLU A 63 -10.86 7.22 0.93
N VAL A 64 -9.96 6.46 0.30
CA VAL A 64 -9.04 6.97 -0.72
C VAL A 64 -9.15 6.10 -1.97
N VAL A 65 -9.32 6.77 -3.11
CA VAL A 65 -9.08 6.19 -4.42
C VAL A 65 -8.07 7.10 -5.11
N CYS A 66 -6.87 6.59 -5.33
CA CYS A 66 -5.77 7.34 -5.90
C CYS A 66 -5.69 7.18 -7.42
N GLU A 67 -5.01 8.11 -8.08
CA GLU A 67 -4.71 8.03 -9.51
C GLU A 67 -3.47 7.17 -9.75
N VAL A 68 -2.53 7.18 -8.80
CA VAL A 68 -1.32 6.36 -8.83
C VAL A 68 -1.07 5.73 -7.48
N LEU A 69 -0.83 4.41 -7.48
CA LEU A 69 -0.34 3.66 -6.35
C LEU A 69 1.07 3.14 -6.67
N CYS A 70 2.03 3.48 -5.83
CA CYS A 70 3.40 2.97 -5.90
C CYS A 70 3.67 2.07 -4.69
N ALA A 71 4.13 0.84 -4.93
CA ALA A 71 4.44 -0.11 -3.86
C ALA A 71 5.89 -0.62 -3.99
N GLY A 72 6.75 -0.19 -3.06
CA GLY A 72 8.06 -0.76 -2.83
C GLY A 72 7.94 -1.91 -1.84
N LEU A 73 8.13 -3.15 -2.30
CA LEU A 73 7.87 -4.35 -1.49
C LEU A 73 9.06 -5.31 -1.52
N ALA A 74 9.52 -5.73 -0.34
CA ALA A 74 10.49 -6.81 -0.21
C ALA A 74 9.92 -8.12 -0.77
N GLY A 75 10.77 -8.89 -1.44
CA GLY A 75 10.37 -10.17 -2.06
C GLY A 75 9.77 -10.03 -3.48
N VAL A 76 9.55 -8.81 -3.98
CA VAL A 76 8.86 -8.57 -5.28
C VAL A 76 9.84 -8.27 -6.43
N GLY A 77 11.06 -8.84 -6.37
CA GLY A 77 12.09 -8.63 -7.39
C GLY A 77 11.89 -9.45 -8.68
N ARG A 78 11.32 -10.66 -8.57
CA ARG A 78 11.11 -11.57 -9.71
C ARG A 78 9.75 -11.30 -10.37
N GLU A 79 9.60 -11.69 -11.63
CA GLU A 79 8.34 -11.50 -12.35
C GLU A 79 7.21 -12.33 -11.75
N SER A 80 7.48 -13.56 -11.32
CA SER A 80 6.48 -14.42 -10.66
C SER A 80 5.90 -13.79 -9.40
N ASP A 81 6.75 -13.14 -8.59
CA ASP A 81 6.33 -12.45 -7.37
C ASP A 81 5.50 -11.21 -7.68
N ARG A 82 5.89 -10.45 -8.72
CA ARG A 82 5.10 -9.33 -9.24
C ARG A 82 3.73 -9.78 -9.75
N MET A 83 3.67 -10.89 -10.48
CA MET A 83 2.42 -11.47 -10.99
C MET A 83 1.51 -11.99 -9.88
N ALA A 84 2.04 -12.36 -8.72
CA ALA A 84 1.23 -12.70 -7.55
C ALA A 84 0.72 -11.45 -6.80
N MET A 85 1.61 -10.49 -6.53
CA MET A 85 1.30 -9.33 -5.69
C MET A 85 0.44 -8.28 -6.39
N ARG A 86 0.74 -7.93 -7.64
CA ARG A 86 0.05 -6.87 -8.38
C ARG A 86 -1.47 -7.09 -8.46
N PRO A 87 -1.99 -8.22 -8.95
CA PRO A 87 -3.45 -8.43 -8.99
C PRO A 87 -4.08 -8.50 -7.60
N ALA A 88 -3.33 -8.94 -6.58
CA ALA A 88 -3.85 -8.97 -5.20
C ALA A 88 -4.01 -7.56 -4.62
N ILE A 89 -3.07 -6.65 -4.93
CA ILE A 89 -3.15 -5.22 -4.58
C ILE A 89 -4.25 -4.51 -5.39
N GLU A 90 -4.36 -4.78 -6.69
CA GLU A 90 -5.42 -4.19 -7.55
C GLU A 90 -6.83 -4.51 -7.04
N ARG A 91 -7.06 -5.72 -6.52
CA ARG A 91 -8.34 -6.12 -5.91
C ARG A 91 -8.71 -5.33 -4.66
N LEU A 92 -7.78 -4.58 -4.07
CA LEU A 92 -8.10 -3.67 -2.96
C LEU A 92 -8.88 -2.43 -3.42
N GLY A 93 -8.93 -2.15 -4.73
CA GLY A 93 -9.69 -1.01 -5.28
C GLY A 93 -9.14 0.36 -4.85
N LEU A 94 -7.83 0.43 -4.53
CA LEU A 94 -7.20 1.63 -4.02
C LEU A 94 -6.83 2.64 -5.11
N SER A 95 -6.74 2.21 -6.37
CA SER A 95 -6.46 3.06 -7.53
C SER A 95 -7.55 2.91 -8.60
N ARG A 96 -7.75 3.96 -9.40
CA ARG A 96 -8.62 3.92 -10.60
C ARG A 96 -7.96 3.26 -11.79
#